data_AF-A0A2V8HY34-F1
#
_entry.id   AF-A0A2V8HY34-F1
#
_cell.length_a   1.000
_cell.length_b   1.000
_cell.length_c   1.000
_cell.angle_alpha   90.00
_cell.angle_beta   90.00
_cell.angle_gamma   90.00
#
_symmetry.space_group_name_H-M   'P 1'
#
loop_
_entity.id
_entity.type
_entity.pdbx_description
1 polymer ?
#
loop_
_entity_poly.entity_id
_entity_poly.type
_entity_poly.pdbx_seq_one_letter_code
_entity_poly.pdbx_strand_id
1 'polypeptide(L)'
;MAARSTKHRRGSDMSETRDLRSAPLVFAVFCVVAITSTCSSPAAPAAAQAQTQQWGSDEVGLAVSNDTARLQFAASGGNCYGSSGEIQNAGKLTGTFTLAGSYTQLIGATPGSRQYAAEYSGSINGDRMTLSVRIADLSQTIGPFVLVAGVEKSWPPCRFP
;
A
#
# COMPACT_ATOMS: atom_id res chain seq x y z
N MET A 1 1.84 62.57 -16.61
CA MET A 1 3.16 62.45 -15.94
C MET A 1 3.89 61.28 -16.56
N ALA A 2 5.11 61.54 -17.02
CA ALA A 2 5.91 60.70 -17.90
C ALA A 2 7.11 60.08 -17.17
N ALA A 3 7.57 58.92 -17.64
CA ALA A 3 8.98 58.45 -17.74
C ALA A 3 8.94 56.92 -17.96
N ARG A 4 9.04 56.37 -19.18
CA ARG A 4 10.20 56.20 -20.09
C ARG A 4 11.36 55.36 -19.50
N SER A 5 11.55 54.18 -20.13
CA SER A 5 12.82 53.66 -20.68
C SER A 5 13.94 53.28 -19.72
N THR A 6 14.43 52.03 -19.82
CA THR A 6 15.74 51.78 -20.47
C THR A 6 16.00 50.29 -20.74
N LYS A 7 16.60 50.07 -21.91
CA LYS A 7 17.00 48.84 -22.56
C LYS A 7 18.53 48.83 -22.60
N HIS A 8 19.18 47.73 -22.23
CA HIS A 8 20.60 47.42 -22.48
C HIS A 8 20.71 45.88 -22.43
N ARG A 9 20.99 45.06 -23.46
CA ARG A 9 21.96 44.99 -24.58
C ARG A 9 23.44 44.82 -24.18
N ARG A 10 24.03 43.73 -24.74
CA ARG A 10 25.44 43.31 -24.97
C ARG A 10 25.95 42.24 -23.99
N GLY A 11 26.71 41.21 -24.40
CA GLY A 11 27.29 40.73 -25.68
C GLY A 11 27.59 39.22 -25.48
N SER A 12 27.63 38.31 -26.48
CA SER A 12 28.45 38.22 -27.70
C SER A 12 29.96 38.36 -27.45
N ASP A 13 30.66 37.21 -27.55
CA ASP A 13 31.99 36.91 -28.16
C ASP A 13 32.48 35.60 -27.50
N MET A 14 32.61 34.44 -28.15
CA MET A 14 33.25 34.05 -29.42
C MET A 14 34.75 34.37 -29.48
N SER A 15 35.54 33.35 -29.82
CA SER A 15 36.99 33.34 -30.05
C SER A 15 37.83 33.40 -28.75
N GLU A 16 38.91 32.65 -28.58
CA GLU A 16 39.98 32.49 -29.55
C GLU A 16 40.83 31.24 -29.28
N THR A 17 41.32 30.74 -30.40
CA THR A 17 42.28 29.68 -30.71
C THR A 17 43.53 29.60 -29.82
N ARG A 18 44.07 28.38 -29.75
CA ARG A 18 45.51 28.14 -29.94
C ARG A 18 45.80 26.68 -30.28
N ASP A 19 45.94 26.44 -31.58
CA ASP A 19 46.76 25.37 -32.15
C ASP A 19 48.12 25.26 -31.47
N LEU A 20 48.58 24.04 -31.22
CA LEU A 20 50.01 23.72 -31.35
C LEU A 20 50.21 22.22 -31.59
N ARG A 21 50.53 21.91 -32.86
CA ARG A 21 51.66 21.08 -33.32
C ARG A 21 51.71 19.63 -32.81
N SER A 22 51.42 18.67 -33.68
CA SER A 22 52.39 18.04 -34.60
C SER A 22 53.37 17.06 -33.94
N ALA A 23 53.17 15.80 -34.33
CA ALA A 23 54.17 14.76 -34.63
C ALA A 23 54.40 13.64 -33.60
N PRO A 24 54.65 12.40 -34.11
CA PRO A 24 54.37 11.15 -33.43
C PRO A 24 55.63 10.54 -32.80
N LEU A 25 55.49 9.80 -31.70
CA LEU A 25 56.55 8.90 -31.29
C LEU A 25 55.99 7.71 -30.50
N VAL A 26 56.26 6.56 -31.08
CA VAL A 26 56.03 5.21 -30.59
C VAL A 26 56.71 5.02 -29.23
N PHE A 27 55.93 4.70 -28.20
CA PHE A 27 56.36 4.06 -26.96
C PHE A 27 55.20 3.15 -26.52
N ALA A 28 55.19 1.89 -26.97
CA ALA A 28 55.83 0.78 -26.29
C ALA A 28 55.26 0.50 -24.88
N VAL A 29 54.50 -0.60 -24.82
CA VAL A 29 54.63 -1.66 -23.79
C VAL A 29 53.81 -1.49 -22.50
N PHE A 30 52.91 -2.47 -22.32
CA PHE A 30 52.29 -2.98 -21.09
C PHE A 30 51.35 -2.08 -20.30
N CYS A 31 50.04 -2.32 -20.46
CA CYS A 31 49.07 -2.14 -19.38
C CYS A 31 47.95 -3.19 -19.50
N VAL A 32 48.12 -4.25 -18.72
CA VAL A 32 47.09 -5.02 -17.99
C VAL A 32 45.69 -5.02 -18.61
N VAL A 33 45.33 -6.12 -19.26
CA VAL A 33 43.94 -6.45 -19.58
C VAL A 33 43.22 -6.74 -18.27
N ALA A 34 42.52 -5.75 -17.74
CA ALA A 34 41.56 -5.93 -16.65
C ALA A 34 40.37 -6.73 -17.20
N ILE A 35 40.30 -8.00 -16.84
CA ILE A 35 39.15 -8.87 -17.10
C ILE A 35 38.00 -8.34 -16.23
N THR A 36 37.16 -7.48 -16.79
CA THR A 36 35.92 -7.07 -16.15
C THR A 36 34.99 -8.27 -16.10
N SER A 37 34.91 -8.90 -14.92
CA SER A 37 33.88 -9.90 -14.63
C SER A 37 32.51 -9.23 -14.76
N THR A 38 31.87 -9.41 -15.91
CA THR A 38 30.43 -9.22 -16.08
C THR A 38 29.75 -10.26 -15.19
N CYS A 39 29.45 -9.86 -13.96
CA CYS A 39 28.55 -10.59 -13.08
C CYS A 39 27.14 -10.39 -13.63
N SER A 40 26.76 -11.18 -14.63
CA SER A 40 25.38 -11.33 -15.06
C SER A 40 24.61 -12.01 -13.93
N SER A 41 24.13 -11.21 -12.97
CA SER A 41 23.19 -11.71 -11.98
C SER A 41 21.90 -12.08 -12.72
N PRO A 42 21.44 -13.34 -12.67
CA PRO A 42 20.12 -13.66 -13.19
C PRO A 42 19.11 -12.88 -12.34
N ALA A 43 18.45 -11.91 -12.95
CA ALA A 43 17.29 -11.27 -12.33
C ALA A 43 16.26 -12.37 -12.07
N ALA A 44 16.13 -12.77 -10.80
CA ALA A 44 15.08 -13.68 -10.39
C ALA A 44 13.74 -13.07 -10.84
N PRO A 45 12.82 -13.87 -11.43
CA PRO A 45 11.50 -13.36 -11.75
C PRO A 45 10.91 -12.82 -10.44
N ALA A 46 10.58 -11.54 -10.42
CA ALA A 46 9.89 -10.92 -9.30
C ALA A 46 8.63 -11.77 -9.08
N ALA A 47 8.65 -12.60 -8.04
CA ALA A 47 7.46 -13.30 -7.60
C ALA A 47 6.39 -12.22 -7.47
N ALA A 48 5.31 -12.33 -8.24
CA ALA A 48 4.20 -11.40 -8.18
C ALA A 48 3.72 -11.41 -6.72
N GLN A 49 4.19 -10.43 -5.94
CA GLN A 49 3.79 -10.27 -4.55
C GLN A 49 2.30 -10.02 -4.62
N ALA A 50 1.50 -10.97 -4.11
CA ALA A 50 0.06 -10.79 -4.01
C ALA A 50 -0.17 -9.49 -3.23
N GLN A 51 -0.57 -8.44 -3.95
CA GLN A 51 -0.58 -7.10 -3.41
C GLN A 51 -1.75 -7.01 -2.45
N THR A 52 -1.47 -7.26 -1.17
CA THR A 52 -2.48 -7.20 -0.12
C THR A 52 -2.87 -5.74 0.04
N GLN A 53 -4.12 -5.41 -0.28
CA GLN A 53 -4.62 -4.06 -0.08
C GLN A 53 -5.08 -3.91 1.38
N GLN A 54 -4.63 -2.85 2.03
CA GLN A 54 -4.97 -2.57 3.41
C GLN A 54 -5.91 -1.38 3.50
N TRP A 55 -6.85 -1.47 4.44
CA TRP A 55 -7.80 -0.43 4.76
C TRP A 55 -7.94 -0.35 6.28
N GLY A 56 -8.01 0.85 6.84
CA GLY A 56 -7.99 0.98 8.30
C GLY A 56 -8.67 2.23 8.83
N SER A 57 -9.12 2.12 10.08
CA SER A 57 -9.62 3.16 10.96
C SER A 57 -9.18 2.85 12.39
N ASP A 58 -9.48 3.70 13.36
CA ASP A 58 -9.14 3.41 14.76
C ASP A 58 -9.94 2.23 15.36
N GLU A 59 -11.05 1.85 14.73
CA GLU A 59 -11.97 0.82 15.23
C GLU A 59 -11.87 -0.48 14.44
N VAL A 60 -11.52 -0.40 13.15
CA VAL A 60 -11.54 -1.53 12.22
C VAL A 60 -10.33 -1.52 11.31
N GLY A 61 -9.71 -2.69 11.16
CA GLY A 61 -8.69 -2.98 10.16
C GLY A 61 -9.19 -4.03 9.19
N LEU A 62 -8.87 -3.87 7.91
CA LEU A 62 -9.26 -4.75 6.82
C LEU A 62 -8.05 -5.03 5.93
N ALA A 63 -7.66 -6.30 5.83
CA ALA A 63 -6.62 -6.77 4.92
C ALA A 63 -7.27 -7.59 3.79
N VAL A 64 -7.14 -7.11 2.56
CA VAL A 64 -7.73 -7.70 1.36
C VAL A 64 -6.67 -8.49 0.61
N SER A 65 -6.91 -9.79 0.46
CA SER A 65 -6.18 -10.68 -0.44
C SER A 65 -7.03 -10.97 -1.69
N ASN A 66 -6.51 -11.75 -2.64
CA ASN A 66 -7.16 -11.99 -3.93
C ASN A 66 -8.64 -12.41 -3.82
N ASP A 67 -8.95 -13.37 -2.94
CA ASP A 67 -10.31 -13.94 -2.82
C ASP A 67 -10.95 -13.73 -1.45
N THR A 68 -10.17 -13.35 -0.44
CA THR A 68 -10.66 -13.17 0.93
C THR A 68 -10.20 -11.86 1.53
N ALA A 69 -11.04 -11.25 2.36
CA ALA A 69 -10.63 -10.10 3.17
C ALA A 69 -10.87 -10.39 4.64
N ARG A 70 -9.87 -10.09 5.47
CA ARG A 70 -9.92 -10.33 6.91
C ARG A 70 -10.11 -9.02 7.65
N LEU A 71 -11.06 -9.01 8.57
CA LEU A 71 -11.39 -7.86 9.41
C LEU A 71 -11.00 -8.14 10.85
N GLN A 72 -10.57 -7.09 11.53
CA GLN A 72 -10.43 -7.05 12.97
C GLN A 72 -11.18 -5.85 13.51
N PHE A 73 -11.98 -6.07 14.54
CA PHE A 73 -12.70 -5.01 15.26
C PHE A 73 -12.00 -4.79 16.59
N ALA A 74 -11.46 -3.58 16.78
CA ALA A 74 -10.83 -3.19 18.02
C ALA A 74 -11.83 -3.35 19.18
N ALA A 75 -11.40 -4.01 20.24
CA ALA A 75 -12.15 -4.06 21.48
C ALA A 75 -12.14 -2.69 22.17
N SER A 76 -13.01 -2.54 23.16
CA SER A 76 -13.01 -1.38 24.04
C SER A 76 -11.62 -1.19 24.65
N GLY A 77 -10.97 -0.06 24.36
CA GLY A 77 -9.60 0.24 24.78
C GLY A 77 -8.53 0.15 23.67
N GLY A 78 -8.86 -0.35 22.48
CA GLY A 78 -8.04 -0.17 21.27
C GLY A 78 -6.71 -0.94 21.21
N ASN A 79 -6.44 -1.84 22.15
CA ASN A 79 -5.16 -2.58 22.26
C ASN A 79 -5.24 -4.05 21.84
N CYS A 80 -6.45 -4.56 21.61
CA CYS A 80 -6.72 -5.93 21.17
C CYS A 80 -8.00 -5.98 20.33
N TYR A 81 -8.25 -7.06 19.59
CA TYR A 81 -9.53 -7.29 18.93
C TYR A 81 -10.37 -8.32 19.71
N GLY A 82 -11.67 -8.02 19.86
CA GLY A 82 -12.65 -8.92 20.49
C GLY A 82 -13.46 -9.72 19.47
N SER A 83 -13.46 -9.28 18.21
CA SER A 83 -14.09 -9.97 17.11
C SER A 83 -13.35 -9.75 15.79
N SER A 84 -13.59 -10.66 14.85
CA SER A 84 -13.01 -10.64 13.52
C SER A 84 -14.06 -11.00 12.46
N GLY A 85 -13.73 -10.72 11.21
CA GLY A 85 -14.59 -11.02 10.07
C GLY A 85 -13.80 -11.62 8.91
N GLU A 86 -14.45 -12.45 8.11
CA GLU A 86 -13.89 -12.92 6.83
C GLU A 86 -14.92 -12.70 5.72
N ILE A 87 -14.58 -11.84 4.76
CA ILE A 87 -15.36 -11.56 3.56
C ILE A 87 -14.94 -12.52 2.44
N GLN A 88 -15.91 -13.13 1.79
CA GLN A 88 -15.70 -14.00 0.63
C GLN A 88 -15.78 -13.19 -0.67
N ASN A 89 -15.11 -13.66 -1.73
CA ASN A 89 -15.06 -12.99 -3.03
C ASN A 89 -14.52 -11.55 -2.93
N ALA A 90 -13.46 -11.37 -2.15
CA ALA A 90 -12.90 -10.05 -1.85
C ALA A 90 -12.41 -9.27 -3.08
N GLY A 91 -12.07 -9.95 -4.18
CA GLY A 91 -11.84 -9.30 -5.48
C GLY A 91 -13.03 -8.50 -6.03
N LYS A 92 -14.23 -8.64 -5.43
CA LYS A 92 -15.43 -7.86 -5.74
C LYS A 92 -15.64 -6.65 -4.81
N LEU A 93 -14.70 -6.33 -3.91
CA LEU A 93 -14.72 -5.11 -3.09
C LEU A 93 -14.39 -3.89 -3.97
N THR A 94 -15.38 -3.41 -4.72
CA THR A 94 -15.26 -2.27 -5.64
C THR A 94 -16.59 -1.51 -5.68
N GLY A 95 -16.54 -0.20 -5.89
CA GLY A 95 -17.74 0.64 -5.98
C GLY A 95 -18.67 0.44 -4.79
N THR A 96 -19.95 0.17 -5.06
CA THR A 96 -20.90 -0.31 -4.03
C THR A 96 -20.89 -1.83 -3.99
N PHE A 97 -20.84 -2.41 -2.80
CA PHE A 97 -20.74 -3.86 -2.64
C PHE A 97 -21.70 -4.39 -1.58
N THR A 98 -22.05 -5.66 -1.73
CA THR A 98 -22.72 -6.49 -0.72
C THR A 98 -22.20 -7.90 -0.88
N LEU A 99 -21.49 -8.40 0.13
CA LEU A 99 -20.72 -9.65 0.07
C LEU A 99 -21.01 -10.50 1.31
N ALA A 100 -21.14 -11.80 1.10
CA ALA A 100 -21.26 -12.75 2.20
C ALA A 100 -19.93 -13.01 2.89
N GLY A 101 -19.99 -13.43 4.15
CA GLY A 101 -18.83 -13.79 4.92
C GLY A 101 -19.21 -14.40 6.27
N SER A 102 -18.24 -14.41 7.18
CA SER A 102 -18.43 -14.84 8.56
C SER A 102 -18.03 -13.75 9.54
N TYR A 103 -18.67 -13.72 10.70
CA TYR A 103 -18.30 -12.89 11.85
C TYR A 103 -17.96 -13.80 13.02
N THR A 104 -16.78 -13.63 13.60
CA THR A 104 -16.30 -14.43 14.74
C THR A 104 -16.17 -13.55 15.95
N GLN A 105 -16.88 -13.89 17.01
CA GLN A 105 -16.76 -13.25 18.31
C GLN A 105 -15.94 -14.14 19.25
N LEU A 106 -14.89 -13.58 19.85
CA LEU A 106 -14.13 -14.26 20.90
C LEU A 106 -14.98 -14.28 22.18
N ILE A 107 -14.98 -15.39 22.91
CA ILE A 107 -15.65 -15.52 24.20
C ILE A 107 -14.64 -15.97 25.26
N GLY A 108 -14.78 -15.48 26.50
CA GLY A 108 -13.78 -15.60 27.58
C GLY A 108 -13.54 -17.01 28.15
N ALA A 109 -13.88 -18.08 27.45
CA ALA A 109 -13.53 -19.46 27.80
C ALA A 109 -12.55 -20.00 26.74
N THR A 110 -11.44 -20.64 27.13
CA THR A 110 -10.40 -21.05 26.18
C THR A 110 -10.63 -22.46 25.60
N PRO A 111 -10.45 -22.68 24.28
CA PRO A 111 -10.64 -21.73 23.18
C PRO A 111 -12.13 -21.66 22.84
N GLY A 112 -12.70 -20.47 22.99
CA GLY A 112 -14.11 -20.23 22.80
C GLY A 112 -14.24 -19.11 21.80
N SER A 113 -14.85 -19.43 20.68
CA SER A 113 -15.37 -18.45 19.75
C SER A 113 -16.76 -18.86 19.32
N ARG A 114 -17.54 -17.88 18.89
CA ARG A 114 -18.82 -18.08 18.24
C ARG A 114 -18.73 -17.46 16.87
N GLN A 115 -18.96 -18.28 15.85
CA GLN A 115 -18.98 -17.83 14.47
C GLN A 115 -20.42 -17.75 13.98
N TYR A 116 -20.72 -16.69 13.23
CA TYR A 116 -22.03 -16.41 12.66
C TYR A 116 -21.87 -16.12 11.18
N ALA A 117 -22.91 -16.40 10.39
CA ALA A 117 -22.99 -15.87 9.03
C ALA A 117 -23.15 -14.35 9.07
N ALA A 118 -22.48 -13.65 8.16
CA ALA A 118 -22.53 -12.20 8.09
C ALA A 118 -22.61 -11.70 6.64
N GLU A 119 -23.25 -10.55 6.47
CA GLU A 119 -23.31 -9.80 5.22
C GLU A 119 -22.57 -8.48 5.40
N TYR A 120 -21.61 -8.22 4.51
CA TYR A 120 -20.77 -7.04 4.49
C TYR A 120 -21.22 -6.14 3.36
N SER A 121 -21.64 -4.93 3.68
CA SER A 121 -22.15 -3.97 2.69
C SER A 121 -21.46 -2.62 2.85
N GLY A 122 -21.35 -1.88 1.74
CA GLY A 122 -20.60 -0.64 1.77
C GLY A 122 -20.38 -0.01 0.41
N SER A 123 -19.58 1.04 0.42
CA SER A 123 -19.16 1.74 -0.80
C SER A 123 -17.72 2.20 -0.71
N ILE A 124 -17.01 2.19 -1.84
CA ILE A 124 -15.65 2.71 -2.00
C ILE A 124 -15.71 3.93 -2.91
N ASN A 125 -15.25 5.07 -2.41
CA ASN A 125 -15.13 6.32 -3.14
C ASN A 125 -13.71 6.86 -2.97
N GLY A 126 -12.86 6.64 -3.99
CA GLY A 126 -11.44 7.02 -3.92
C GLY A 126 -10.70 6.22 -2.86
N ASP A 127 -10.10 6.92 -1.90
CA ASP A 127 -9.35 6.36 -0.78
C ASP A 127 -10.21 6.05 0.45
N ARG A 128 -11.53 6.26 0.37
CA ARG A 128 -12.47 6.05 1.48
C ARG A 128 -13.42 4.90 1.20
N MET A 129 -13.57 4.01 2.18
CA MET A 129 -14.55 2.93 2.18
C MET A 129 -15.50 3.10 3.35
N THR A 130 -16.80 3.06 3.10
CA THR A 130 -17.82 2.82 4.13
C THR A 130 -18.10 1.33 4.23
N LEU A 131 -18.23 0.80 5.44
CA LEU A 131 -18.47 -0.62 5.67
C LEU A 131 -19.45 -0.83 6.82
N SER A 132 -20.48 -1.65 6.59
CA SER A 132 -21.40 -2.15 7.60
C SER A 132 -21.45 -3.67 7.57
N VAL A 133 -21.68 -4.29 8.73
CA VAL A 133 -21.74 -5.74 8.89
C VAL A 133 -23.08 -6.12 9.51
N ARG A 134 -23.87 -6.92 8.81
CA ARG A 134 -25.15 -7.43 9.30
C ARG A 134 -24.99 -8.89 9.72
N ILE A 135 -25.42 -9.20 10.93
CA ILE A 135 -25.34 -10.55 11.53
C ILE A 135 -26.78 -10.95 11.89
N ALA A 136 -27.41 -11.72 11.01
CA ALA A 136 -28.85 -12.02 11.12
C ALA A 136 -29.19 -12.78 12.41
N ASP A 137 -28.38 -13.77 12.78
CA ASP A 137 -28.58 -14.60 13.97
C ASP A 137 -28.54 -13.79 15.28
N LEU A 138 -27.84 -12.65 15.28
CA LEU A 138 -27.76 -11.73 16.42
C LEU A 138 -28.76 -10.58 16.33
N SER A 139 -29.54 -10.50 15.23
CA SER A 139 -30.39 -9.34 14.91
C SER A 139 -29.63 -8.01 15.02
N GLN A 140 -28.35 -8.01 14.61
CA GLN A 140 -27.43 -6.90 14.84
C GLN A 140 -26.82 -6.40 13.53
N THR A 141 -26.61 -5.09 13.45
CA THR A 141 -25.78 -4.43 12.44
C THR A 141 -24.67 -3.65 13.14
N ILE A 142 -23.43 -3.82 12.67
CA ILE A 142 -22.22 -3.16 13.18
C ILE A 142 -21.73 -2.16 12.13
N GLY A 143 -21.36 -0.96 12.56
CA GLY A 143 -20.97 0.16 11.69
C GLY A 143 -22.09 1.19 11.51
N PRO A 144 -21.98 2.08 10.51
CA PRO A 144 -20.97 2.10 9.46
C PRO A 144 -19.59 2.55 9.95
N PHE A 145 -18.54 1.86 9.50
CA PHE A 145 -17.15 2.26 9.67
C PHE A 145 -16.66 3.03 8.44
N VAL A 146 -15.76 3.98 8.65
CA VAL A 146 -15.08 4.70 7.56
C VAL A 146 -13.61 4.30 7.56
N LEU A 147 -13.20 3.51 6.57
CA LEU A 147 -11.83 3.03 6.40
C LEU A 147 -11.10 3.88 5.34
N VAL A 148 -9.80 4.07 5.55
CA VAL A 148 -8.91 4.76 4.62
C VAL A 148 -7.94 3.77 3.99
N ALA A 149 -7.77 3.85 2.66
CA ALA A 149 -6.84 3.01 1.91
C ALA A 149 -5.40 3.23 2.36
N GLY A 150 -4.63 2.14 2.48
CA GLY A 150 -3.22 2.15 2.87
C GLY A 150 -2.97 2.35 4.37
N VAL A 151 -4.02 2.45 5.19
CA VAL A 151 -3.89 2.50 6.65
C VAL A 151 -3.88 1.08 7.20
N GLU A 152 -2.73 0.62 7.69
CA GLU A 152 -2.62 -0.66 8.38
C GLU A 152 -3.14 -0.55 9.81
N LYS A 153 -4.13 -1.38 10.15
CA LYS A 153 -4.66 -1.51 11.51
C LYS A 153 -4.80 -2.99 11.83
N SER A 154 -4.13 -3.39 12.89
CA SER A 154 -4.02 -4.78 13.34
C SER A 154 -3.83 -4.77 14.84
N TRP A 155 -4.47 -5.70 15.52
CA TRP A 155 -4.41 -5.86 16.96
C TRP A 155 -4.18 -7.34 17.32
N PRO A 156 -3.56 -7.63 18.46
CA PRO A 156 -3.57 -8.99 19.00
C PRO A 156 -4.99 -9.39 19.46
N PRO A 157 -5.33 -10.68 19.54
CA PRO A 157 -6.59 -11.12 20.14
C PRO A 157 -6.65 -10.73 21.62
N CYS A 158 -7.84 -10.34 22.09
CA CYS A 158 -8.03 -10.09 23.52
C CYS A 158 -7.87 -11.38 24.33
N ARG A 159 -7.14 -11.31 25.46
CA ARG A 159 -7.05 -12.44 26.40
C ARG A 159 -8.36 -12.67 27.14
N PHE A 160 -9.06 -11.58 27.45
CA PHE A 160 -10.34 -11.55 28.14
C PHE A 160 -11.26 -10.59 27.36
N PRO A 161 -11.93 -11.08 26.32
CA PRO A 161 -12.83 -10.27 25.48
C PRO A 161 -14.12 -9.88 26.20
#